data_AF-A0A7X6L896-F1
#
_entry.id   AF-A0A7X6L896-F1
#
_cell.length_a   1.000
_cell.length_b   1.000
_cell.length_c   1.000
_cell.angle_alpha   90.00
_cell.angle_beta   90.00
_cell.angle_gamma   90.00
#
_symmetry.space_group_name_H-M   'P 1'
#
loop_
_entity.id
_entity.type
_entity.pdbx_description
1 polymer ?
#
loop_
_entity_poly.entity_id
_entity_poly.type
_entity_poly.pdbx_seq_one_letter_code
_entity_poly.pdbx_strand_id
1 'polypeptide(L)'
;MRADEPPRRIRAVYDENTIGVDQSSAPEIAGIAVEHYLDRWITGIRDVTEEARQVRRMVAAGELEAAARALPEERPYPLPAAVAAIIGASS
;
A
#
# COMPACT_ATOMS: atom_id res chain seq x y z
N MET A 1 -27.95 -20.11 28.55
CA MET A 1 -27.25 -20.83 27.47
C MET A 1 -28.01 -20.59 26.16
N ARG A 2 -27.62 -19.56 25.40
CA ARG A 2 -27.98 -19.44 23.98
C ARG A 2 -26.66 -19.42 23.22
N ALA A 3 -26.48 -20.42 22.36
CA ALA A 3 -25.38 -20.52 21.43
C ALA A 3 -25.82 -19.91 20.09
N ASP A 4 -24.84 -19.37 19.37
CA ASP A 4 -24.85 -19.08 17.92
C ASP A 4 -25.18 -17.65 17.46
N GLU A 5 -24.33 -16.68 17.85
CA GLU A 5 -24.13 -15.45 17.08
C GLU A 5 -22.68 -15.45 16.55
N PRO A 6 -22.46 -15.40 15.22
CA PRO A 6 -21.11 -15.47 14.67
C PRO A 6 -20.32 -14.19 15.00
N PRO A 7 -19.05 -14.31 15.43
CA PRO A 7 -18.25 -13.14 15.77
C PRO A 7 -17.86 -12.42 14.47
N ARG A 8 -18.41 -11.22 14.27
CA ARG A 8 -18.05 -10.21 13.25
C ARG A 8 -18.86 -10.30 11.94
N ARG A 9 -20.04 -9.68 11.96
CA ARG A 9 -20.76 -9.31 10.74
C ARG A 9 -20.18 -8.00 10.20
N ILE A 10 -19.42 -8.04 9.11
CA ILE A 10 -18.98 -6.83 8.40
C ILE A 10 -20.21 -6.26 7.68
N ARG A 11 -20.74 -5.12 8.14
CA ARG A 11 -21.76 -4.34 7.42
C ARG A 11 -21.02 -3.36 6.51
N ALA A 12 -20.80 -3.75 5.26
CA ALA A 12 -20.42 -2.79 4.24
C ALA A 12 -21.70 -2.05 3.80
N VAL A 13 -21.74 -0.74 4.01
CA VAL A 13 -22.75 0.13 3.39
C VAL A 13 -22.10 0.71 2.14
N TYR A 14 -22.79 0.58 1.01
CA TYR A 14 -22.30 1.00 -0.30
C TYR A 14 -22.86 2.38 -0.65
N ASP A 15 -22.00 3.27 -1.11
CA ASP A 15 -22.37 4.37 -2.02
C ASP A 15 -21.48 4.32 -3.28
N GLU A 16 -21.84 5.10 -4.29
CA GLU A 16 -21.17 5.11 -5.60
C GLU A 16 -19.68 5.53 -5.56
N ASN A 17 -19.21 6.11 -4.45
CA ASN A 17 -17.90 6.73 -4.35
C ASN A 17 -16.94 6.08 -3.34
N THR A 18 -17.42 5.23 -2.43
CA THR A 18 -16.56 4.73 -1.34
C THR A 18 -16.86 3.27 -0.93
N ILE A 19 -15.83 2.42 -0.94
CA ILE A 19 -15.85 1.13 -0.22
C ILE A 19 -15.33 1.38 1.19
N GLY A 20 -16.24 1.63 2.13
CA GLY A 20 -15.90 1.76 3.56
C GLY A 20 -15.89 0.39 4.25
N VAL A 21 -14.71 -0.13 4.58
CA VAL A 21 -14.57 -1.18 5.61
C VAL A 21 -14.46 -0.45 6.95
N ASP A 22 -15.56 -0.35 7.68
CA ASP A 22 -15.54 0.30 9.00
C ASP A 22 -14.79 -0.59 10.02
N GLN A 23 -13.54 -0.23 10.26
CA GLN A 23 -12.90 -0.37 11.55
C GLN A 23 -12.07 0.92 11.79
N SER A 24 -12.60 1.80 12.64
CA SER A 24 -11.86 2.82 13.40
C SER A 24 -11.25 4.06 12.70
N SER A 25 -11.81 4.61 11.63
CA SER A 25 -11.40 5.95 11.15
C SER A 25 -12.61 6.82 10.84
N ALA A 26 -12.63 8.05 11.38
CA ALA A 26 -13.71 8.99 11.12
C ALA A 26 -13.73 9.36 9.62
N PRO A 27 -14.91 9.38 8.96
CA PRO A 27 -15.04 9.69 7.54
C PRO A 27 -14.45 11.05 7.14
N GLU A 28 -14.31 11.96 8.11
CA GLU A 28 -13.68 13.28 7.97
C GLU A 28 -12.19 13.22 7.57
N ILE A 29 -11.45 12.19 8.00
CA ILE A 29 -10.03 12.04 7.66
C ILE A 29 -9.88 11.45 6.26
N ALA A 30 -10.77 10.54 5.86
CA ALA A 30 -10.71 9.86 4.57
C ALA A 30 -10.82 10.85 3.40
N GLY A 31 -11.74 11.82 3.46
CA GLY A 31 -11.90 12.84 2.41
C GLY A 31 -10.68 13.75 2.27
N ILE A 32 -10.19 14.28 3.40
CA ILE A 32 -9.01 15.18 3.42
C ILE A 32 -7.74 14.44 2.95
N ALA A 33 -7.59 13.17 3.33
CA ALA A 33 -6.46 12.36 2.88
C ALA A 33 -6.49 12.17 1.35
N VAL A 34 -7.65 11.88 0.76
CA VAL A 34 -7.79 11.70 -0.70
C VAL A 34 -7.40 12.95 -1.46
N GLU A 35 -7.89 14.13 -1.06
CA GLU A 35 -7.50 15.41 -1.68
C GLU A 35 -5.99 15.63 -1.60
N HIS A 36 -5.37 15.39 -0.44
CA HIS A 36 -3.93 15.53 -0.30
C HIS A 36 -3.13 14.53 -1.13
N TYR A 37 -3.59 13.28 -1.24
CA TYR A 37 -2.97 12.29 -2.11
C TYR A 37 -2.96 12.76 -3.57
N LEU A 38 -4.12 13.19 -4.07
CA LEU A 38 -4.27 13.59 -5.47
C LEU A 38 -3.52 14.87 -5.79
N ASP A 39 -3.61 15.88 -4.94
CA ASP A 39 -3.17 17.23 -5.28
C ASP A 39 -1.77 17.58 -4.76
N ARG A 40 -1.29 16.90 -3.71
CA ARG A 40 -0.07 17.32 -3.00
C ARG A 40 1.00 16.24 -2.86
N TRP A 41 0.62 14.97 -2.76
CA TRP A 41 1.58 13.91 -2.42
C TRP A 41 1.97 13.04 -3.61
N ILE A 42 1.06 12.80 -4.57
CA ILE A 42 1.42 12.14 -5.82
C ILE A 42 2.13 13.15 -6.72
N THR A 43 3.43 12.95 -6.94
CA THR A 43 4.24 13.80 -7.83
C THR A 43 4.28 13.30 -9.28
N GLY A 44 3.82 12.07 -9.51
CA GLY A 44 3.72 11.46 -10.84
C GLY A 44 3.33 9.99 -10.76
N ILE A 45 2.79 9.47 -11.86
CA ILE A 45 2.43 8.05 -12.01
C ILE A 45 3.13 7.54 -13.26
N ARG A 46 3.82 6.40 -13.14
CA ARG A 46 4.41 5.68 -14.26
C ARG A 46 3.78 4.28 -14.30
N ASP A 47 3.31 3.89 -15.47
CA ASP A 47 2.93 2.49 -15.69
C ASP A 47 4.19 1.63 -15.77
N VAL A 48 4.24 0.58 -14.95
CA VAL A 48 5.34 -0.38 -14.86
C VAL A 48 4.86 -1.82 -15.09
N THR A 49 3.63 -1.97 -15.58
CA THR A 49 2.93 -3.24 -15.66
C THR A 49 3.66 -4.22 -16.56
N GLU A 50 4.20 -3.77 -17.70
CA GLU A 50 4.91 -4.63 -18.63
C GLU A 50 6.27 -5.09 -18.09
N GLU A 51 6.98 -4.22 -17.37
CA GLU A 51 8.23 -4.55 -16.70
C GLU A 51 7.98 -5.59 -15.58
N ALA A 52 6.93 -5.40 -14.78
CA ALA A 52 6.55 -6.37 -13.76
C ALA A 52 6.16 -7.73 -14.37
N ARG A 53 5.42 -7.74 -15.49
CA ARG A 53 5.10 -8.95 -16.24
C ARG A 53 6.35 -9.64 -16.77
N GLN A 54 7.33 -8.88 -17.27
CA GLN A 54 8.61 -9.42 -17.75
C GLN A 54 9.38 -10.10 -16.62
N VAL A 55 9.51 -9.47 -15.45
CA VAL A 55 10.16 -10.07 -14.28
C VAL A 55 9.43 -11.35 -13.85
N ARG A 56 8.10 -11.32 -13.79
CA ARG A 56 7.29 -12.52 -13.49
C ARG A 56 7.57 -13.67 -14.47
N ARG A 57 7.70 -13.38 -15.77
CA ARG A 57 8.04 -14.40 -16.79
C ARG A 57 9.41 -15.02 -16.53
N MET A 58 10.42 -14.21 -16.24
CA MET A 58 11.79 -14.69 -15.93
C MET A 58 11.80 -15.58 -14.68
N VAL A 59 11.10 -15.18 -13.62
CA VAL A 59 10.95 -16.00 -12.40
C VAL A 59 10.26 -17.33 -12.72
N ALA A 60 9.18 -17.32 -13.50
CA ALA A 60 8.48 -18.54 -13.90
C ALA A 60 9.33 -19.47 -14.78
N ALA A 61 10.28 -18.92 -15.54
CA ALA A 61 11.24 -19.68 -16.34
C ALA A 61 12.47 -20.17 -15.54
N GLY A 62 12.59 -19.82 -14.25
CA GLY A 62 13.75 -20.15 -13.42
C GLY A 62 14.98 -19.25 -13.64
N GLU A 63 14.84 -18.18 -14.41
CA GLU A 63 15.91 -17.24 -14.76
C GLU A 63 16.12 -16.19 -13.65
N LEU A 64 16.36 -16.63 -12.41
CA LEU A 64 16.35 -15.75 -11.23
C LEU A 64 17.41 -14.65 -11.28
N GLU A 65 18.60 -14.94 -11.81
CA GLU A 65 19.67 -13.95 -11.97
C GLU A 65 19.33 -12.86 -12.97
N ALA A 66 18.62 -13.21 -14.05
CA ALA A 66 18.14 -12.24 -15.03
C ALA A 66 17.00 -11.40 -14.43
N ALA A 67 16.10 -12.03 -13.67
CA ALA A 67 15.04 -11.36 -12.93
C ALA A 67 15.60 -10.35 -11.91
N ALA A 68 16.61 -10.74 -11.13
CA ALA A 68 17.25 -9.88 -10.13
C ALA A 68 17.90 -8.64 -10.78
N ARG A 69 18.60 -8.81 -11.91
CA ARG A 69 19.21 -7.68 -12.64
C ARG A 69 18.19 -6.75 -13.31
N ALA A 70 16.97 -7.22 -13.55
CA ALA A 70 15.91 -6.41 -14.15
C ALA A 70 15.16 -5.55 -13.12
N LEU A 71 15.35 -5.79 -11.82
CA LEU A 71 14.77 -4.96 -10.77
C LEU A 71 15.48 -3.60 -10.69
N PRO A 72 14.76 -2.51 -10.40
CA PRO A 72 15.39 -1.24 -10.07
C PRO A 72 16.22 -1.38 -8.79
N GLU A 73 17.30 -0.61 -8.69
CA GLU A 73 18.11 -0.55 -7.47
C GLU A 73 17.28 0.02 -6.32
N GLU A 74 17.08 -0.78 -5.27
CA GLU A 74 16.50 -0.29 -4.03
C GLU A 74 17.52 0.60 -3.31
N ARG A 75 17.10 1.84 -3.00
CA ARG A 75 17.92 2.81 -2.27
C ARG A 75 17.26 3.11 -0.93
N PRO A 76 17.95 2.89 0.20
CA PRO A 76 17.43 3.30 1.49
C PRO A 76 17.02 4.76 1.45
N TYR A 77 15.83 5.05 1.97
CA TYR A 77 15.39 6.42 2.11
C TYR A 77 16.31 7.14 3.11
N PRO A 78 16.84 8.34 2.80
CA PRO A 78 17.73 9.07 3.71
C PRO A 78 16.90 9.58 4.89
N LEU A 79 16.76 8.73 5.91
CA LEU A 79 15.98 9.02 7.10
C LEU A 79 16.80 9.95 8.01
N PRO A 80 16.33 11.19 8.28
CA PRO A 80 17.05 12.08 9.17
C PRO A 80 17.11 11.51 10.59
N ALA A 81 18.27 11.62 11.25
CA ALA A 81 18.49 11.05 12.59
C ALA A 81 17.44 11.51 13.62
N ALA A 82 16.98 12.76 13.54
CA ALA A 82 15.93 13.28 14.39
C ALA A 82 14.59 12.52 14.21
N VAL A 83 14.23 12.20 12.96
CA VAL A 83 13.02 11.43 12.66
C VAL A 83 13.20 9.98 13.08
N ALA A 84 14.37 9.39 12.81
CA ALA A 84 14.70 8.02 13.22
C ALA A 84 14.53 7.80 14.73
N ALA A 85 15.03 8.75 15.54
CA ALA A 85 14.88 8.72 16.99
C ALA A 85 13.41 8.80 17.45
N ILE A 86 12.57 9.59 16.76
CA ILE A 86 11.14 9.72 17.07
C ILE A 86 10.40 8.42 16.77
N ILE A 87 10.71 7.77 15.65
CA ILE A 87 9.99 6.55 15.20
C ILE A 87 10.63 5.24 15.69
N GLY A 88 11.71 5.32 16.49
CA GLY A 88 12.43 4.15 16.99
C GLY A 88 13.13 3.33 15.91
N ALA A 89 13.47 3.96 14.78
CA ALA A 89 14.22 3.29 13.71
C ALA A 89 15.72 3.38 13.98
N SER A 90 16.40 2.24 13.88
CA SER A 90 17.86 2.20 13.79
C SER A 90 18.27 2.67 12.40
N SER A 91 19.12 3.69 12.30
CA SER A 91 19.73 4.13 11.03
C SER A 91 20.83 3.20 10.56
#